data_AF-A0A1Y5DTL0-F1
#
_entry.id   AF-A0A1Y5DTL0-F1
#
_cell.length_a   1.000
_cell.length_b   1.000
_cell.length_c   1.000
_cell.angle_alpha   90.00
_cell.angle_beta   90.00
_cell.angle_gamma   90.00
#
_symmetry.space_group_name_H-M   'P 1'
#
loop_
_entity.id
_entity.type
_entity.pdbx_description
1 polymer ?
#
loop_
_entity_poly.entity_id
_entity_poly.type
_entity_poly.pdbx_seq_one_letter_code
_entity_poly.pdbx_strand_id
1 'polypeptide(L)'
;MKYLLASLFILSSFSAVAADSSYSGDSLSKLYLEMKYLYHAGTGVHQQFTTKDRVKLKACKDEYGYISTRARALVGMANRLNHPNKEEFIDAAWRAYACVTCGSPVSSCEALPDDLAKIKAIITQ
;
A
#
# COMPACT_ATOMS: atom_id res chain seq x y z
N MET A 1 -28.27 0.95 -48.58
CA MET A 1 -27.47 2.15 -48.24
C MET A 1 -28.31 3.05 -47.35
N LYS A 2 -27.72 3.65 -46.30
CA LYS A 2 -28.39 4.25 -45.11
C LYS A 2 -28.83 3.10 -44.18
N TYR A 3 -28.16 2.74 -43.10
CA TYR A 3 -28.01 3.51 -41.86
C TYR A 3 -26.83 2.96 -41.00
N LEU A 4 -25.72 2.57 -41.62
CA LEU A 4 -24.60 1.91 -40.90
C LEU A 4 -23.46 2.85 -40.48
N LEU A 5 -23.63 4.18 -40.62
CA LEU A 5 -22.55 5.16 -40.41
C LEU A 5 -22.79 6.16 -39.27
N ALA A 6 -23.89 6.03 -38.51
CA ALA A 6 -24.29 7.04 -37.52
C ALA A 6 -24.02 6.67 -36.06
N SER A 7 -23.32 5.56 -35.77
CA SER A 7 -23.18 5.06 -34.39
C SER A 7 -21.76 5.22 -33.79
N LEU A 8 -20.80 5.78 -34.52
CA LEU A 8 -19.39 5.80 -34.10
C LEU A 8 -18.90 7.11 -33.47
N PHE A 9 -19.78 8.10 -33.21
CA PHE A 9 -19.35 9.46 -32.83
C PHE A 9 -19.78 9.94 -31.44
N ILE A 10 -20.10 9.04 -30.50
CA ILE A 10 -20.57 9.42 -29.14
C ILE A 10 -19.71 8.83 -28.00
N LEU A 11 -18.42 8.58 -28.22
CA LEU A 11 -17.54 8.00 -27.18
C LEU A 11 -16.34 8.86 -26.77
N SER A 12 -16.20 10.08 -27.28
CA SER A 12 -14.98 10.89 -27.11
C SER A 12 -15.02 11.95 -25.99
N SER A 13 -15.99 11.92 -25.07
CA SER A 13 -16.11 12.98 -24.05
C SER A 13 -16.16 12.47 -22.60
N PHE A 14 -15.58 11.31 -22.30
CA PHE A 14 -15.24 10.99 -20.92
C PHE A 14 -13.82 11.44 -20.65
N SER A 15 -13.65 12.74 -20.41
CA SER A 15 -12.48 13.22 -19.69
C SER A 15 -12.58 12.62 -18.29
N ALA A 16 -11.79 11.58 -18.02
CA ALA A 16 -11.52 11.14 -16.66
C ALA A 16 -10.76 12.28 -15.99
N VAL A 17 -11.49 13.25 -15.44
CA VAL A 17 -10.93 14.19 -14.48
C VAL A 17 -10.49 13.30 -13.32
N ALA A 18 -9.18 13.12 -13.18
CA ALA A 18 -8.61 12.62 -11.94
C ALA A 18 -9.14 13.58 -10.88
N ALA A 19 -10.14 13.12 -10.10
CA ALA A 19 -10.63 13.87 -8.97
C ALA A 19 -9.39 14.23 -8.17
N ASP A 20 -9.10 15.53 -8.08
CA ASP A 20 -7.98 16.02 -7.30
C ASP A 20 -8.28 15.58 -5.88
N SER A 21 -7.67 14.47 -5.48
CA SER A 21 -7.91 13.84 -4.19
C SER A 21 -7.16 14.69 -3.19
N SER A 22 -7.75 15.85 -2.89
CA SER A 22 -7.39 16.68 -1.75
C SER A 22 -7.30 15.72 -0.57
N TYR A 23 -6.09 15.57 -0.03
CA TYR A 23 -5.90 14.71 1.12
C TYR A 23 -6.75 15.25 2.28
N SER A 24 -7.55 14.38 2.88
CA SER A 24 -8.18 14.68 4.16
C SER A 24 -7.26 14.19 5.29
N GLY A 25 -7.33 14.79 6.47
CA GLY A 25 -6.66 14.26 7.66
C GLY A 25 -7.06 12.80 7.96
N ASP A 26 -8.28 12.40 7.55
CA ASP A 26 -8.76 11.01 7.59
C ASP A 26 -7.95 10.08 6.65
N SER A 27 -7.54 10.55 5.47
CA SER A 27 -6.72 9.76 4.54
C SER A 27 -5.33 9.46 5.10
N LEU A 28 -4.70 10.45 5.76
CA LEU A 28 -3.42 10.24 6.44
C LEU A 28 -3.55 9.34 7.67
N SER A 29 -4.62 9.51 8.45
CA SER A 29 -4.92 8.65 9.60
C SER A 29 -5.11 7.19 9.17
N LYS A 30 -5.82 6.95 8.06
CA LYS A 30 -5.98 5.61 7.47
C LYS A 30 -4.65 5.03 7.02
N LEU A 31 -3.81 5.81 6.33
CA LEU A 31 -2.46 5.39 5.93
C LEU A 31 -1.64 4.95 7.16
N TYR A 32 -1.62 5.76 8.21
CA TYR A 32 -0.89 5.48 9.44
C TYR A 32 -1.38 4.21 10.15
N LEU A 33 -2.69 4.07 10.34
CA LEU A 33 -3.27 2.90 11.03
C LEU A 33 -3.04 1.61 10.26
N GLU A 34 -3.16 1.67 8.93
CA GLU A 34 -2.92 0.52 8.06
C GLU A 34 -1.43 0.13 8.07
N MET A 35 -0.52 1.10 7.98
CA MET A 35 0.92 0.84 8.09
C MET A 35 1.30 0.25 9.45
N LYS A 36 0.70 0.74 10.54
CA LYS A 36 0.91 0.20 11.89
C LYS A 36 0.44 -1.25 11.99
N TYR A 37 -0.72 -1.57 11.41
CA TYR A 37 -1.20 -2.94 11.32
C TYR A 37 -0.21 -3.83 10.56
N LEU A 38 0.26 -3.39 9.39
CA LEU A 38 1.20 -4.16 8.57
C LEU A 38 2.53 -4.38 9.29
N TYR A 39 3.03 -3.42 10.05
CA TYR A 39 4.22 -3.60 10.88
C TYR A 39 4.03 -4.73 11.90
N HIS A 40 2.94 -4.70 12.68
CA HIS A 40 2.65 -5.75 13.65
C HIS A 40 2.43 -7.12 12.98
N ALA A 41 1.72 -7.16 11.85
CA ALA A 41 1.52 -8.38 11.10
C ALA A 41 2.84 -8.96 10.56
N GLY A 42 3.67 -8.12 9.93
CA GLY A 42 4.95 -8.53 9.36
C GLY A 42 5.92 -9.05 10.41
N THR A 43 6.04 -8.36 11.55
CA THR A 43 6.84 -8.86 12.68
C THR A 43 6.35 -10.21 13.19
N GLY A 44 5.04 -10.42 13.30
CA GLY A 44 4.45 -11.71 13.66
C GLY A 44 4.75 -12.82 12.63
N VAL A 45 4.67 -12.49 11.34
CA VAL A 45 5.04 -13.43 10.25
C VAL A 45 6.51 -13.85 10.36
N HIS A 46 7.43 -12.91 10.56
CA HIS A 46 8.87 -13.23 10.67
C HIS A 46 9.23 -14.02 11.93
N GLN A 47 8.46 -13.88 13.01
CA GLN A 47 8.62 -14.70 14.22
C GLN A 47 8.23 -16.16 13.98
N GLN A 48 7.22 -16.41 13.15
CA GLN A 48 6.69 -17.75 12.88
C GLN A 48 7.39 -18.45 11.70
N PHE A 49 7.76 -17.70 10.67
CA PHE A 49 8.29 -18.23 9.41
C PHE A 49 9.69 -17.69 9.15
N THR A 50 10.70 -18.55 9.31
CA THR A 50 12.08 -18.20 8.95
C THR A 50 12.29 -18.36 7.44
N THR A 51 13.06 -17.45 6.83
CA THR A 51 13.18 -17.28 5.37
C THR A 51 13.89 -18.41 4.62
N LYS A 52 14.46 -19.40 5.32
CA LYS A 52 15.39 -20.38 4.75
C LYS A 52 14.73 -21.71 4.32
N ASP A 53 13.47 -21.95 4.72
CA ASP A 53 12.78 -23.22 4.45
C ASP A 53 11.65 -23.03 3.42
N ARG A 54 11.72 -23.76 2.29
CA ARG A 54 10.74 -23.69 1.19
C ARG A 54 9.34 -24.13 1.63
N VAL A 55 9.23 -25.11 2.53
CA VAL A 55 7.93 -25.60 3.03
C VAL A 55 7.28 -24.52 3.89
N LYS A 56 8.05 -23.91 4.79
CA LYS A 56 7.58 -22.77 5.61
C LYS A 56 7.22 -21.56 4.76
N LEU A 57 7.98 -21.29 3.70
CA LEU A 57 7.68 -20.19 2.78
C LEU A 57 6.34 -20.42 2.06
N LYS A 58 6.06 -21.66 1.64
CA LYS A 58 4.76 -22.00 1.03
C LYS A 58 3.63 -21.81 2.04
N ALA A 59 3.77 -22.35 3.25
CA ALA A 59 2.78 -22.20 4.32
C ALA A 59 2.51 -20.72 4.65
N CYS A 60 3.57 -19.91 4.77
CA CYS A 60 3.45 -18.47 4.96
C CYS A 60 2.63 -17.80 3.85
N LYS A 61 2.91 -18.14 2.58
CA LYS A 61 2.16 -17.55 1.44
C LYS A 61 0.70 -17.98 1.43
N ASP A 62 0.43 -19.23 1.76
CA ASP A 62 -0.93 -19.77 1.79
C ASP A 62 -1.76 -19.13 2.92
N GLU A 63 -1.16 -18.90 4.09
CA GLU A 63 -1.85 -18.36 5.27
C GLU A 63 -1.87 -16.82 5.32
N TYR A 64 -0.76 -16.16 4.94
CA TYR A 64 -0.53 -14.73 5.12
C TYR A 64 -0.40 -13.95 3.80
N GLY A 65 -0.49 -14.59 2.64
CA GLY A 65 -0.35 -13.92 1.34
C GLY A 65 -1.32 -12.76 1.12
N TYR A 66 -2.50 -12.81 1.75
CA TYR A 66 -3.47 -11.72 1.73
C TYR A 66 -2.95 -10.41 2.36
N ILE A 67 -2.04 -10.50 3.33
CA ILE A 67 -1.43 -9.33 3.98
C ILE A 67 -0.55 -8.57 2.98
N SER A 68 0.17 -9.28 2.12
CA SER A 68 0.94 -8.66 1.03
C SER A 68 0.03 -7.92 0.04
N THR A 69 -1.16 -8.46 -0.26
CA THR A 69 -2.16 -7.78 -1.08
C THR A 69 -2.65 -6.49 -0.41
N ARG A 70 -2.91 -6.55 0.90
CA ARG A 70 -3.32 -5.38 1.69
C ARG A 70 -2.23 -4.30 1.72
N ALA A 71 -0.96 -4.69 1.84
CA ALA A 71 0.17 -3.75 1.74
C ALA A 71 0.31 -3.11 0.35
N ARG A 72 0.01 -3.81 -0.75
CA ARG A 72 -0.07 -3.18 -2.08
C ARG A 72 -1.19 -2.14 -2.16
N ALA A 73 -2.33 -2.40 -1.51
CA ALA A 73 -3.39 -1.41 -1.43
C ALA A 73 -2.96 -0.15 -0.67
N LEU A 74 -2.15 -0.30 0.39
CA LEU A 74 -1.53 0.82 1.10
C LEU A 74 -0.59 1.63 0.19
N VAL A 75 0.26 0.98 -0.60
CA VAL A 75 1.10 1.66 -1.62
C VAL A 75 0.23 2.45 -2.58
N GLY A 76 -0.87 1.85 -3.06
CA GLY A 76 -1.83 2.54 -3.91
C GLY A 76 -2.50 3.74 -3.23
N MET A 77 -2.81 3.64 -1.93
CA MET A 77 -3.32 4.75 -1.13
C MET A 77 -2.31 5.89 -1.06
N ALA A 78 -1.05 5.59 -0.71
CA ALA A 78 0.03 6.58 -0.66
C ALA A 78 0.23 7.30 -1.99
N ASN A 79 0.20 6.57 -3.11
CA ASN A 79 0.33 7.14 -4.46
C ASN A 79 -0.77 8.13 -4.84
N ARG A 80 -1.95 8.03 -4.23
CA ARG A 80 -3.09 8.92 -4.48
C ARG A 80 -3.13 10.11 -3.53
N LEU A 81 -2.30 10.15 -2.48
CA LEU A 81 -2.26 11.31 -1.58
C LEU A 81 -1.65 12.51 -2.31
N ASN A 82 -2.40 13.62 -2.39
CA ASN A 82 -1.89 14.90 -2.87
C ASN A 82 -1.28 15.69 -1.69
N HIS A 83 -0.12 15.28 -1.18
CA HIS A 83 0.51 15.85 0.01
C HIS A 83 1.97 16.25 -0.26
N PRO A 84 2.53 17.32 0.36
CA PRO A 84 3.94 17.68 0.19
C PRO A 84 4.92 16.55 0.49
N ASN A 85 4.64 15.74 1.53
CA ASN A 85 5.42 14.56 1.92
C ASN A 85 5.01 13.26 1.20
N LYS A 86 4.35 13.32 0.03
CA LYS A 86 3.84 12.13 -0.67
C LYS A 86 4.88 11.03 -0.88
N GLU A 87 6.08 11.40 -1.33
CA GLU A 87 7.15 10.42 -1.60
C GLU A 87 7.57 9.66 -0.33
N GLU A 88 7.60 10.35 0.82
CA GLU A 88 7.90 9.70 2.11
C GLU A 88 6.84 8.65 2.47
N PHE A 89 5.56 8.93 2.15
CA PHE A 89 4.47 7.97 2.37
C PHE A 89 4.56 6.76 1.43
N ILE A 90 4.94 6.98 0.18
CA ILE A 90 5.11 5.92 -0.81
C ILE A 90 6.27 5.01 -0.40
N ASP A 91 7.40 5.58 -0.01
CA ASP A 91 8.57 4.85 0.45
C ASP A 91 8.26 4.01 1.70
N ALA A 92 7.60 4.62 2.68
CA ALA A 92 7.17 3.93 3.89
C ALA A 92 6.17 2.80 3.57
N ALA A 93 5.26 2.99 2.62
CA ALA A 93 4.33 1.95 2.18
C ALA A 93 5.05 0.78 1.47
N TRP A 94 6.08 1.06 0.67
CA TRP A 94 6.91 0.02 0.07
C TRP A 94 7.72 -0.75 1.12
N ARG A 95 8.23 -0.08 2.15
CA ARG A 95 8.87 -0.74 3.30
C ARG A 95 7.88 -1.61 4.07
N ALA A 96 6.64 -1.15 4.27
CA ALA A 96 5.56 -1.95 4.86
C ALA A 96 5.28 -3.21 4.02
N TYR A 97 5.20 -3.08 2.70
CA TYR A 97 5.07 -4.21 1.79
C TYR A 97 6.24 -5.21 1.90
N ALA A 98 7.47 -4.71 1.93
CA ALA A 98 8.65 -5.56 2.09
C ALA A 98 8.64 -6.30 3.43
N CYS A 99 8.25 -5.63 4.52
CA CYS A 99 8.13 -6.21 5.84
C CYS A 99 7.11 -7.36 5.91
N VAL A 100 5.94 -7.25 5.26
CA VAL A 100 4.93 -8.32 5.30
C VAL A 100 5.11 -9.41 4.24
N THR A 101 6.10 -9.27 3.35
CA THR A 101 6.32 -10.23 2.27
C THR A 101 7.02 -11.48 2.80
N CYS A 102 6.35 -12.63 2.70
CA CYS A 102 6.93 -13.92 3.01
C CYS A 102 8.24 -14.14 2.22
N GLY A 103 9.34 -14.39 2.93
CA GLY A 103 10.67 -14.59 2.34
C GLY A 103 11.56 -13.35 2.33
N SER A 104 11.03 -12.16 2.62
CA SER A 104 11.85 -10.99 2.93
C SER A 104 12.61 -11.20 4.25
N PRO A 105 13.78 -10.58 4.44
CA PRO A 105 14.46 -10.60 5.73
C PRO A 105 13.67 -9.83 6.79
N VAL A 106 13.82 -10.20 8.06
CA VAL A 106 13.20 -9.48 9.21
C VAL A 106 13.64 -8.01 9.26
N SER A 107 14.84 -7.71 8.76
CA SER A 107 15.37 -6.34 8.67
C SER A 107 14.52 -5.44 7.76
N SER A 108 13.69 -6.00 6.88
CA SER A 108 12.71 -5.23 6.11
C SER A 108 11.68 -4.50 6.98
N CYS A 109 11.54 -4.88 8.26
CA CYS A 109 10.62 -4.24 9.19
C CYS A 109 11.29 -3.16 10.07
N GLU A 110 12.63 -3.06 10.08
CA GLU A 110 13.37 -2.24 11.05
C GLU A 110 13.12 -0.73 10.91
N ALA A 111 12.88 -0.25 9.69
CA ALA A 111 12.65 1.17 9.41
C ALA A 111 11.20 1.63 9.67
N LEU A 112 10.24 0.71 9.82
CA LEU A 112 8.82 1.05 9.96
C LEU A 112 8.46 1.83 11.22
N PRO A 113 9.05 1.56 12.41
CA PRO A 113 8.82 2.39 13.58
C PRO A 113 9.15 3.87 13.35
N ASP A 114 10.26 4.16 12.67
CA ASP A 114 10.67 5.52 12.35
C ASP A 114 9.75 6.17 11.32
N ASP A 115 9.33 5.41 10.30
CA ASP A 115 8.33 5.87 9.32
C ASP A 115 6.99 6.22 10.00
N LEU A 116 6.52 5.36 10.90
CA LEU A 116 5.29 5.58 11.67
C LEU A 116 5.41 6.83 12.56
N ALA A 117 6.56 7.06 13.18
CA ALA A 117 6.81 8.25 13.99
C ALA A 117 6.75 9.53 13.13
N LYS A 118 7.37 9.52 11.95
CA LYS A 118 7.33 10.64 10.99
C LYS A 118 5.92 10.93 10.51
N ILE A 119 5.18 9.90 10.04
CA ILE A 119 3.81 10.06 9.57
C ILE A 119 2.91 10.58 10.70
N LYS A 120 3.07 10.07 11.93
CA LYS A 120 2.32 10.55 13.09
C LYS A 120 2.60 12.03 13.36
N ALA A 121 3.86 12.46 13.30
CA ALA A 121 4.23 13.85 13.50
C ALA A 121 3.55 14.76 12.45
N ILE A 122 3.50 14.34 11.18
CA ILE A 122 2.83 15.07 10.10
C ILE A 122 1.31 15.17 10.35
N ILE A 123 0.67 14.12 10.85
CA ILE A 123 -0.77 14.12 11.17
C ILE A 123 -1.11 15.10 12.31
N THR A 124 -0.18 15.30 13.25
CA THR A 124 -0.40 16.13 14.44
C THR A 124 -0.01 17.60 14.30
N GLN A 125 0.55 17.99 13.14
CA GLN A 125 0.84 19.39 12.79
C GLN A 125 -0.43 20.09 12.32
#